data_AF-A0A354I814-F1
#
_entry.id   AF-A0A354I814-F1
#
_cell.length_a   1.000
_cell.length_b   1.000
_cell.length_c   1.000
_cell.angle_alpha   90.00
_cell.angle_beta   90.00
_cell.angle_gamma   90.00
#
_symmetry.space_group_name_H-M   'P 1'
#
loop_
_entity.id
_entity.type
_entity.pdbx_description
1 polymer ?
#
loop_
_entity_poly.entity_id
_entity_poly.type
_entity_poly.pdbx_seq_one_letter_code
_entity_poly.pdbx_strand_id
1 'polypeptide(L)'
;MKPASNGEADVHFYGKGNKHRITPLSKEIWNQYGGYCEKYHWGQNSDDLMFYSFRNGQRNKMSSDNVSRILSDCESKVRKTRPELIHLHSHLFRRTRAMHLYQAGVPLPTISEWLGRTRKRKPKEIRAEISEYTIVSTHIRY
;
A
#
# COMPACT_ATOMS: atom_id res chain seq x y z
N MET A 1 -9.12 8.29 6.24
CA MET A 1 -8.11 9.27 5.76
C MET A 1 -8.46 10.62 6.32
N LYS A 2 -7.49 11.50 6.53
CA LYS A 2 -7.75 12.88 6.94
C LYS A 2 -7.12 13.83 5.93
N PRO A 3 -7.79 14.92 5.53
CA PRO A 3 -7.16 15.93 4.68
C PRO A 3 -5.98 16.56 5.44
N ALA A 4 -4.87 16.76 4.73
CA ALA A 4 -3.72 17.53 5.16
C ALA A 4 -3.71 18.89 4.44
N SER A 5 -2.76 19.76 4.78
CA SER A 5 -2.56 21.04 4.08
C SER A 5 -2.32 20.83 2.57
N ASN A 6 -2.81 21.75 1.74
CA ASN A 6 -2.57 21.82 0.28
C ASN A 6 -3.16 20.69 -0.59
N GLY A 7 -4.20 19.99 -0.14
CA GLY A 7 -4.88 18.96 -0.94
C GLY A 7 -4.17 17.61 -0.95
N GLU A 8 -3.26 17.41 -0.02
CA GLU A 8 -2.71 16.10 0.36
C GLU A 8 -3.60 15.46 1.43
N ALA A 9 -3.38 14.17 1.70
CA ALA A 9 -4.15 13.45 2.72
C ALA A 9 -3.27 12.48 3.50
N ASP A 10 -3.61 12.28 4.76
CA ASP A 10 -2.91 11.34 5.64
C ASP A 10 -3.73 10.08 5.89
N VAL A 11 -3.07 8.92 5.78
CA VAL A 11 -3.61 7.65 6.29
C VAL A 11 -3.07 7.40 7.68
N HIS A 12 -3.98 7.28 8.63
CA HIS A 12 -3.68 6.87 9.99
C HIS A 12 -3.86 5.36 10.11
N PHE A 13 -2.80 4.65 10.49
CA PHE A 13 -2.88 3.22 10.77
C PHE A 13 -2.68 2.95 12.25
N TYR A 14 -3.54 2.10 12.80
CA TYR A 14 -3.46 1.62 14.18
C TYR A 14 -3.08 0.15 14.17
N GLY A 15 -1.90 -0.17 14.70
CA GLY A 15 -1.33 -1.51 14.75
C GLY A 15 -1.37 -2.14 16.15
N LYS A 16 -0.83 -3.36 16.24
CA LYS A 16 -0.71 -4.11 17.49
C LYS A 16 -0.01 -3.27 18.58
N GLY A 17 -0.58 -3.26 19.79
CA GLY A 17 -0.09 -2.45 20.92
C GLY A 17 -0.39 -0.96 20.79
N ASN A 18 -1.48 -0.60 20.09
CA ASN A 18 -1.90 0.77 19.83
C ASN A 18 -0.83 1.63 19.12
N LYS A 19 0.02 0.99 18.31
CA LYS A 19 1.05 1.69 17.54
C LYS A 19 0.39 2.47 16.42
N HIS A 20 0.35 3.78 16.58
CA HIS A 20 -0.14 4.72 15.57
C HIS A 20 0.99 5.09 14.61
N ARG A 21 0.69 5.08 13.31
CA ARG A 21 1.58 5.58 12.26
C ARG A 21 0.78 6.38 11.26
N ILE A 22 1.40 7.41 10.70
CA ILE A 22 0.82 8.28 9.68
C ILE A 22 1.62 8.08 8.41
N THR A 23 0.93 7.99 7.27
CA THR A 23 1.57 7.95 5.96
C THR A 23 0.91 8.97 5.06
N PRO A 24 1.69 9.92 4.51
CA PRO A 24 1.17 10.90 3.59
C PRO A 24 0.80 10.25 2.26
N LEU A 25 -0.26 10.76 1.65
CA LEU A 25 -0.75 10.41 0.34
C LEU A 25 -0.61 11.61 -0.58
N SER A 26 -0.30 11.33 -1.83
CA SER A 26 -0.36 12.34 -2.87
C SER A 26 -1.79 12.81 -3.10
N LYS A 27 -1.91 14.02 -3.61
CA LYS A 27 -3.16 14.60 -4.12
C LYS A 27 -3.88 13.69 -5.13
N GLU A 28 -3.12 12.95 -5.94
CA GLU A 28 -3.68 11.99 -6.89
C GLU A 28 -4.44 10.86 -6.19
N ILE A 29 -3.86 10.26 -5.16
CA ILE A 29 -4.52 9.19 -4.38
C ILE A 29 -5.72 9.75 -3.63
N TRP A 30 -5.65 11.00 -3.14
CA TRP A 30 -6.79 11.67 -2.52
C TRP A 30 -7.98 11.83 -3.48
N ASN A 31 -7.72 12.22 -4.73
CA ASN A 31 -8.75 12.33 -5.76
C ASN A 31 -9.36 10.95 -6.10
N GLN A 32 -8.53 9.93 -6.26
CA GLN A 32 -8.99 8.55 -6.49
C GLN A 32 -9.83 8.03 -5.33
N TYR A 33 -9.46 8.39 -4.10
CA TYR A 33 -10.22 8.07 -2.90
C TYR A 33 -11.61 8.72 -2.90
N GLY A 34 -11.70 10.00 -3.28
CA GLY A 34 -12.98 10.70 -3.42
C GLY A 34 -13.94 9.98 -4.37
N GLY A 35 -13.48 9.68 -5.59
CA GLY A 35 -14.29 8.95 -6.58
C GLY A 35 -14.63 7.52 -6.15
N TYR A 36 -13.76 6.86 -5.39
CA TYR A 36 -14.07 5.56 -4.78
C TYR A 36 -15.21 5.68 -3.75
N CYS A 37 -15.15 6.67 -2.86
CA CYS A 37 -16.19 6.92 -1.86
C CYS A 37 -17.54 7.26 -2.50
N GLU A 38 -17.55 8.09 -3.54
CA GLU A 38 -18.77 8.41 -4.29
C GLU A 38 -19.44 7.19 -4.91
N LYS A 39 -18.67 6.16 -5.27
CA LYS A 39 -19.21 4.94 -5.91
C LYS A 39 -19.64 3.86 -4.92
N TYR A 40 -18.99 3.77 -3.77
CA TYR A 40 -19.15 2.63 -2.85
C TYR A 40 -19.66 3.02 -1.45
N HIS A 41 -19.68 4.31 -1.11
CA HIS A 41 -19.93 4.83 0.23
C HIS A 41 -20.90 6.03 0.25
N TRP A 42 -22.13 5.84 -0.26
CA TRP A 42 -23.19 6.87 -0.36
C TRP A 42 -23.75 7.43 0.96
N GLY A 43 -23.19 7.07 2.13
CA GLY A 43 -23.70 7.49 3.44
C GLY A 43 -22.65 7.91 4.46
N GLN A 44 -21.39 8.11 4.03
CA GLN A 44 -20.20 8.49 4.83
C GLN A 44 -20.36 8.37 6.35
N ASN A 45 -20.42 7.14 6.86
CA ASN A 45 -20.19 6.90 8.28
C ASN A 45 -18.68 6.71 8.48
N SER A 46 -18.09 7.44 9.44
CA SER A 46 -16.64 7.37 9.69
C SER A 46 -16.17 6.00 10.15
N ASP A 47 -17.08 5.20 10.70
CA ASP A 47 -16.80 3.87 11.25
C ASP A 47 -16.99 2.74 10.23
N ASP A 48 -17.43 3.06 9.01
CA ASP A 48 -17.63 2.06 7.97
C ASP A 48 -16.31 1.43 7.49
N LEU A 49 -16.38 0.15 7.16
CA LEU A 49 -15.28 -0.57 6.53
C LEU A 49 -14.96 0.07 5.17
N MET A 50 -13.79 0.69 5.05
CA MET A 50 -13.38 1.32 3.79
C MET A 50 -13.31 0.33 2.63
N PHE A 51 -12.74 -0.86 2.87
CA PHE A 51 -12.66 -1.95 1.91
C PHE A 51 -13.41 -3.17 2.45
N TYR A 52 -14.42 -3.61 1.73
CA TYR A 52 -15.29 -4.70 2.13
C TYR A 52 -15.60 -5.64 0.98
N SER A 53 -16.03 -6.86 1.31
CA SER A 53 -16.72 -7.76 0.39
C SER A 53 -18.19 -7.80 0.76
N PHE A 54 -19.05 -8.03 -0.23
CA PHE A 54 -20.48 -8.22 0.01
C PHE A 54 -20.79 -9.72 0.00
N ARG A 55 -21.24 -10.24 1.13
CA ARG A 55 -21.60 -11.66 1.29
C ARG A 55 -22.81 -11.78 2.20
N ASN A 56 -23.77 -12.63 1.83
CA ASN A 56 -25.00 -12.87 2.58
C ASN A 56 -25.77 -11.58 2.92
N GLY A 57 -25.82 -10.62 2.00
CA GLY A 57 -26.50 -9.34 2.21
C GLY A 57 -25.76 -8.36 3.13
N GLN A 58 -24.53 -8.68 3.59
CA GLN A 58 -23.78 -7.85 4.52
C GLN A 58 -22.39 -7.47 4.01
N ARG A 59 -21.93 -6.28 4.42
CA ARG A 59 -20.56 -5.81 4.18
C ARG A 59 -19.63 -6.46 5.21
N ASN A 60 -18.67 -7.22 4.71
CA ASN A 60 -17.68 -7.93 5.53
C ASN A 60 -16.29 -7.36 5.29
N LYS A 61 -15.46 -7.35 6.33
CA LYS A 61 -14.06 -6.91 6.19
C LYS A 61 -13.36 -7.74 5.14
N MET A 62 -12.66 -7.07 4.21
CA MET A 62 -11.90 -7.76 3.18
C MET A 62 -10.80 -8.63 3.82
N SER A 63 -10.80 -9.92 3.50
CA SER A 63 -9.77 -10.85 3.98
C SER A 63 -8.48 -10.75 3.17
N SER A 64 -7.36 -11.16 3.76
CA SER A 64 -6.08 -11.25 3.05
C SER A 64 -6.17 -12.18 1.83
N ASP A 65 -6.88 -13.30 1.95
CA ASP A 65 -7.05 -14.26 0.86
C ASP A 65 -7.82 -13.66 -0.31
N ASN A 66 -8.83 -12.82 -0.02
CA ASN A 66 -9.55 -12.11 -1.07
C ASN A 66 -8.64 -11.11 -1.80
N VAL A 67 -7.79 -10.39 -1.07
CA VAL A 67 -6.78 -9.50 -1.69
C VAL A 67 -5.81 -10.32 -2.56
N SER A 68 -5.34 -11.47 -2.08
CA SER A 68 -4.47 -12.36 -2.85
C SER A 68 -5.14 -12.84 -4.14
N ARG A 69 -6.42 -13.20 -4.09
CA ARG A 69 -7.19 -13.57 -5.30
C ARG A 69 -7.30 -12.42 -6.30
N ILE A 70 -7.60 -11.21 -5.84
CA ILE A 70 -7.63 -10.02 -6.70
C ILE A 70 -6.26 -9.81 -7.39
N LEU A 71 -5.16 -10.00 -6.66
CA LEU A 71 -3.82 -9.90 -7.22
C LEU A 71 -3.53 -11.00 -8.25
N SER A 72 -3.93 -12.24 -8.00
CA SER A 72 -3.81 -13.36 -8.95
C SER A 72 -4.58 -13.11 -10.25
N ASP A 73 -5.78 -12.52 -10.16
CA ASP A 73 -6.57 -12.17 -11.35
C ASP A 73 -5.90 -11.06 -12.16
N CYS A 74 -5.35 -10.04 -11.50
CA CYS A 74 -4.57 -8.99 -12.13
C CYS A 74 -3.30 -9.55 -12.80
N GLU A 75 -2.55 -10.40 -12.10
CA GLU A 75 -1.36 -11.08 -12.61
C GLU A 75 -1.67 -11.86 -13.88
N SER A 76 -2.75 -12.65 -13.87
CA SER A 76 -3.18 -13.44 -15.02
C SER A 76 -3.53 -12.58 -16.23
N LYS A 77 -4.12 -11.40 -16.02
CA LYS A 77 -4.41 -10.44 -17.09
C LYS A 77 -3.15 -9.80 -17.65
N VAL A 78 -2.24 -9.34 -16.80
CA VAL A 78 -1.01 -8.65 -17.22
C VAL A 78 -0.05 -9.61 -17.91
N ARG A 79 0.01 -10.88 -17.48
CA ARG A 79 0.85 -11.91 -18.10
C ARG A 79 0.52 -12.21 -19.56
N LYS A 80 -0.69 -11.88 -20.02
CA LYS A 80 -1.07 -12.00 -21.43
C LYS A 80 -0.19 -11.12 -22.33
N THR A 81 0.23 -9.97 -21.83
CA THR A 81 1.09 -9.01 -22.55
C THR A 81 2.53 -9.02 -22.05
N ARG A 82 2.75 -9.48 -20.81
CA ARG A 82 4.06 -9.48 -20.13
C ARG A 82 4.33 -10.82 -19.42
N PRO A 83 4.67 -11.89 -20.16
CA PRO A 83 4.85 -13.23 -19.60
C PRO A 83 5.93 -13.32 -18.52
N GLU A 84 6.91 -12.40 -18.54
CA GLU A 84 8.02 -12.30 -17.60
C GLU A 84 7.63 -11.77 -16.22
N LEU A 85 6.38 -11.33 -16.03
CA LEU A 85 5.92 -10.75 -14.78
C LEU A 85 6.03 -11.75 -13.62
N ILE A 86 6.77 -11.36 -12.58
CA ILE A 86 6.89 -12.11 -11.33
C ILE A 86 5.57 -12.17 -10.56
N HIS A 87 5.45 -13.15 -9.67
CA HIS A 87 4.23 -13.37 -8.89
C HIS A 87 3.87 -12.16 -8.00
N LEU A 88 2.63 -11.66 -8.16
CA LEU A 88 2.13 -10.50 -7.44
C LEU A 88 1.57 -10.91 -6.07
N HIS A 89 2.09 -10.28 -5.02
CA HIS A 89 1.58 -10.45 -3.66
C HIS A 89 1.79 -9.16 -2.85
N SER A 90 1.03 -8.99 -1.77
CA SER A 90 1.00 -7.73 -0.99
C SER A 90 2.38 -7.28 -0.48
N HIS A 91 3.24 -8.22 -0.08
CA HIS A 91 4.59 -7.90 0.36
C HIS A 91 5.50 -7.41 -0.78
N LEU A 92 5.29 -7.83 -2.03
CA LEU A 92 6.02 -7.32 -3.18
C LEU A 92 5.76 -5.82 -3.37
N PHE A 93 4.48 -5.41 -3.41
CA PHE A 93 4.12 -3.99 -3.55
C PHE A 93 4.74 -3.12 -2.45
N ARG A 94 4.76 -3.63 -1.21
CA ARG A 94 5.38 -2.93 -0.09
C ARG A 94 6.89 -2.71 -0.30
N ARG A 95 7.59 -3.71 -0.83
CA ARG A 95 9.03 -3.64 -1.14
C ARG A 95 9.29 -2.68 -2.29
N THR A 96 8.55 -2.80 -3.39
CA THR A 96 8.66 -1.91 -4.55
C THR A 96 8.38 -0.46 -4.16
N ARG A 97 7.36 -0.20 -3.32
CA ARG A 97 7.09 1.16 -2.84
C ARG A 97 8.23 1.72 -1.97
N ALA A 98 8.84 0.89 -1.11
CA ALA A 98 10.01 1.29 -0.33
C ALA A 98 11.17 1.72 -1.25
N MET A 99 11.40 0.96 -2.33
CA MET A 99 12.43 1.26 -3.31
C MET A 99 12.14 2.56 -4.06
N HIS A 100 10.93 2.75 -4.56
CA HIS A 100 10.55 4.00 -5.26
C HIS A 100 10.73 5.23 -4.37
N LEU A 101 10.37 5.14 -3.09
CA LEU A 101 10.58 6.23 -2.13
C LEU A 101 12.07 6.49 -1.89
N TYR A 102 12.89 5.44 -1.80
CA TYR A 102 14.33 5.58 -1.63
C TYR A 102 15.00 6.23 -2.85
N GLN A 103 14.61 5.80 -4.07
CA GLN A 103 15.07 6.38 -5.33
C GLN A 103 14.65 7.85 -5.47
N ALA A 104 13.48 8.22 -4.94
CA ALA A 104 13.01 9.60 -4.89
C ALA A 104 13.72 10.47 -3.82
N GLY A 105 14.72 9.92 -3.10
CA GLY A 105 15.52 10.65 -2.12
C GLY A 105 14.90 10.74 -0.72
N VAL A 106 13.82 10.01 -0.44
CA VAL A 106 13.23 9.99 0.91
C VAL A 106 14.20 9.32 1.88
N PRO A 107 14.52 9.94 3.03
CA PRO A 107 15.43 9.35 4.00
C PRO A 107 14.97 7.97 4.48
N LEU A 108 15.91 7.02 4.58
CA LEU A 108 15.64 5.65 5.05
C LEU A 108 14.90 5.58 6.39
N PRO A 109 15.20 6.43 7.41
CA PRO A 109 14.42 6.45 8.65
C PRO A 109 12.93 6.74 8.40
N THR A 110 12.62 7.71 7.54
CA THR A 110 11.25 8.10 7.18
C THR A 110 10.52 6.99 6.44
N ILE A 111 11.17 6.32 5.48
CA ILE A 111 10.58 5.17 4.78
C ILE A 111 10.28 4.04 5.77
N SER A 112 11.21 3.76 6.69
CA SER A 112 11.04 2.73 7.72
C SER A 112 9.85 3.02 8.65
N GLU A 113 9.67 4.29 9.01
CA GLU A 113 8.55 4.76 9.83
C GLU A 113 7.21 4.60 9.11
N TRP A 114 7.08 5.09 7.87
CA TRP A 114 5.84 4.96 7.10
C TRP A 114 5.44 3.51 6.84
N LEU A 115 6.42 2.64 6.61
CA LEU A 115 6.15 1.21 6.41
C LEU A 115 5.90 0.48 7.75
N GLY A 116 6.03 1.12 8.90
CA GLY A 116 5.68 0.55 10.21
C GLY A 116 6.65 -0.52 10.69
N ARG A 117 7.95 -0.34 10.46
CA ARG A 117 8.98 -1.24 11.03
C ARG A 117 9.37 -0.79 12.44
N THR A 118 9.31 -1.71 13.40
CA THR A 118 9.46 -1.39 14.84
C THR A 118 10.83 -1.70 15.43
N ARG A 119 11.88 -1.93 14.62
CA ARG A 119 13.23 -2.15 15.14
C ARG A 119 14.13 -0.96 14.82
N LYS A 120 14.77 -0.40 15.84
CA LYS A 120 15.93 0.49 15.69
C LYS A 120 17.05 -0.32 15.04
N ARG A 121 17.18 -0.22 13.71
CA ARG A 121 18.27 -0.85 12.95
C ARG A 121 19.20 0.22 12.41
N LYS A 122 20.48 -0.11 12.31
CA LYS A 122 21.49 0.84 11.80
C LYS A 122 21.25 1.10 10.31
N PRO A 123 21.56 2.29 9.78
CA PRO A 123 21.36 2.63 8.36
C PRO A 123 21.95 1.62 7.37
N LYS A 124 23.05 0.95 7.75
CA LYS A 124 23.71 -0.10 6.95
C LYS A 124 22.84 -1.34 6.71
N GLU A 125 22.02 -1.73 7.69
CA GLU A 125 21.12 -2.90 7.57
C GLU A 125 19.92 -2.61 6.67
N ILE A 126 19.40 -1.37 6.71
CA ILE A 126 18.30 -0.93 5.83
C ILE A 126 18.78 -0.92 4.37
N ARG A 127 20.04 -0.50 4.15
CA ARG A 127 20.66 -0.46 2.83
C ARG A 127 20.89 -1.86 2.24
N ALA A 128 21.26 -2.85 3.06
CA ALA A 128 21.39 -4.25 2.65
C ALA A 128 20.05 -4.86 2.21
N GLU A 129 18.97 -4.61 2.96
CA GLU A 129 17.63 -5.10 2.63
C GLU A 129 17.06 -4.42 1.36
N ILE A 130 17.33 -3.13 1.18
CA ILE A 130 16.97 -2.42 -0.06
C ILE A 130 17.81 -2.93 -1.24
N SER A 131 19.08 -3.27 -1.03
CA SER A 131 19.91 -3.92 -2.05
C SER A 131 19.37 -5.28 -2.47
N GLU A 132 18.82 -6.08 -1.55
CA GLU A 132 18.08 -7.32 -1.90
C GLU A 132 16.81 -7.00 -2.73
N TYR A 133 16.15 -5.87 -2.50
CA TYR A 133 15.01 -5.42 -3.30
C TYR A 133 15.38 -4.89 -4.69
N THR A 134 16.60 -4.40 -4.89
CA THR A 134 17.11 -3.94 -6.20
C THR A 134 17.08 -5.06 -7.24
N ILE A 135 17.36 -6.31 -6.84
CA ILE A 135 17.40 -7.47 -7.74
C ILE A 135 16.02 -7.76 -8.38
N VAL A 136 14.94 -7.42 -7.68
CA VAL A 136 13.57 -7.64 -8.14
C VAL A 136 13.04 -6.47 -8.99
N SER A 137 13.48 -5.24 -8.69
CA SER A 137 13.03 -4.03 -9.40
C SER A 137 13.53 -3.94 -10.84
N THR A 138 14.68 -4.54 -11.18
CA THR A 138 15.23 -4.52 -12.54
C THR A 138 14.31 -5.22 -13.56
N HIS A 139 13.44 -6.11 -13.10
CA HIS A 139 12.51 -6.89 -13.94
C HIS A 139 11.09 -6.29 -13.99
N ILE A 140 10.79 -5.28 -13.19
CA ILE A 140 9.51 -4.53 -13.25
C ILE A 140 9.83 -3.11 -13.72
N ARG A 141 10.24 -2.98 -14.98
CA ARG A 141 10.12 -1.69 -15.66
C ARG A 141 8.66 -1.52 -16.08
N TYR A 142 8.00 -0.46 -15.62
CA TYR A 142 6.70 -0.05 -16.13
C TYR A 142 6.84 0.43 -17.57
#